data_AF-A0A9E7W469-F1
#
_entry.id   AF-A0A9E7W469-F1
#
_cell.length_a   1.000
_cell.length_b   1.000
_cell.length_c   1.000
_cell.angle_alpha   90.00
_cell.angle_beta   90.00
_cell.angle_gamma   90.00
#
_symmetry.space_group_name_H-M   'P 1'
#
loop_
_entity.id
_entity.type
_entity.pdbx_description
1 polymer ?
#
loop_
_entity_poly.entity_id
_entity_poly.type
_entity_poly.pdbx_seq_one_letter_code
_entity_poly.pdbx_strand_id
1 'polypeptide(L)'
;MGDRDGQGSVDQGSVGPGAGRAEPELQPVIEAMATLRRRCPWSSRQDHQSLEKYAREETDELIVALEDFTTEPTAENRAAVVEELGDVFYQVLFHSALLDESSGQAYGHSLGIIIDGLEAKLLRRHPLAFTDDPGAEMASLEDVEREYRRIKAEEKAAVRGEDGSR
;
A
#
# COMPACT_ATOMS: atom_id res chain seq x y z
N MET A 1 -6.71 -22.74 60.26
CA MET A 1 -7.87 -22.73 59.35
C MET A 1 -8.30 -21.28 59.20
N GLY A 2 -8.27 -20.72 57.99
CA GLY A 2 -8.68 -19.34 57.65
C GLY A 2 -7.56 -18.32 57.84
N ASP A 3 -6.69 -18.11 56.85
CA ASP A 3 -6.85 -17.26 55.64
C ASP A 3 -6.32 -15.84 55.88
N ARG A 4 -5.13 -15.57 55.32
CA ARG A 4 -4.60 -14.21 55.09
C ARG A 4 -4.58 -14.03 53.57
N ASP A 5 -5.61 -13.41 53.04
CA ASP A 5 -5.65 -13.01 51.64
C ASP A 5 -4.72 -11.81 51.44
N GLY A 6 -3.55 -12.11 50.87
CA GLY A 6 -2.64 -11.11 50.32
C GLY A 6 -3.24 -10.51 49.06
N GLN A 7 -3.67 -9.25 49.14
CA GLN A 7 -4.00 -8.45 47.97
C GLN A 7 -2.71 -8.15 47.20
N GLY A 8 -2.46 -8.94 46.15
CA GLY A 8 -1.48 -8.64 45.12
C GLY A 8 -2.00 -7.48 44.27
N SER A 9 -1.44 -6.29 44.52
CA SER A 9 -1.59 -5.14 43.62
C SER A 9 -0.88 -5.47 42.31
N VAL A 10 -1.64 -5.84 41.29
CA VAL A 10 -1.16 -5.96 39.92
C VAL A 10 -0.84 -4.56 39.42
N ASP A 11 0.46 -4.27 39.33
CA ASP A 11 1.04 -3.11 38.67
C ASP A 11 0.51 -3.07 37.23
N GLN A 12 -0.38 -2.13 36.96
CA GLN A 12 -0.82 -1.83 35.59
C GLN A 12 0.35 -1.17 34.89
N GLY A 13 1.20 -2.01 34.29
CA GLY A 13 2.28 -1.57 33.42
C GLY A 13 1.70 -0.64 32.36
N SER A 14 2.01 0.65 32.51
CA SER A 14 1.72 1.66 31.51
C SER A 14 2.41 1.24 30.22
N VAL A 15 1.63 0.90 29.20
CA VAL A 15 2.13 0.76 27.83
C VAL A 15 2.65 2.13 27.43
N GLY A 16 3.97 2.31 27.51
CA GLY A 16 4.64 3.53 27.05
C GLY A 16 4.37 3.74 25.56
N PRO A 17 4.38 4.99 25.07
CA PRO A 17 4.19 5.26 23.66
C PRO A 17 5.30 4.56 22.89
N GLY A 18 4.92 3.65 21.98
CA GLY A 18 5.87 3.03 21.05
C GLY A 18 6.66 4.14 20.36
N ALA A 19 8.00 4.00 20.35
CA ALA A 19 8.90 4.98 19.79
C ALA A 19 8.41 5.43 18.41
N GLY A 20 8.05 6.71 18.31
CA GLY A 20 7.46 7.30 17.13
C GLY A 20 8.37 7.17 15.93
N ARG A 21 7.93 6.38 14.94
CA ARG A 21 8.50 6.47 13.60
C ARG A 21 8.08 7.83 13.04
N ALA A 22 9.03 8.57 12.48
CA ALA A 22 8.70 9.73 11.66
C ALA A 22 7.74 9.31 10.54
N GLU A 23 6.96 10.26 10.01
CA GLU A 23 6.10 10.01 8.87
C GLU A 23 6.91 9.35 7.72
N PRO A 24 6.33 8.39 7.00
CA PRO A 24 7.04 7.72 5.92
C PRO A 24 7.40 8.71 4.82
N GLU A 25 8.69 8.97 4.64
CA GLU A 25 9.21 9.79 3.54
C GLU A 25 9.56 8.91 2.34
N LEU A 26 9.06 9.27 1.16
CA LEU A 26 9.37 8.55 -0.09
C LEU A 26 10.69 8.98 -0.73
N GLN A 27 11.17 10.20 -0.43
CA GLN A 27 12.38 10.73 -1.04
C GLN A 27 13.62 9.84 -0.83
N PRO A 28 13.89 9.32 0.40
CA PRO A 28 15.04 8.44 0.61
C PRO A 28 15.00 7.15 -0.23
N VAL A 29 13.81 6.54 -0.41
CA VAL A 29 13.69 5.30 -1.20
C VAL A 29 13.79 5.56 -2.70
N ILE A 30 13.30 6.71 -3.18
CA ILE A 30 13.49 7.16 -4.56
C ILE A 30 14.99 7.34 -4.85
N GLU A 31 15.74 7.99 -3.95
CA GLU A 31 17.18 8.21 -4.10
C GLU A 31 17.99 6.91 -4.03
N ALA A 32 17.59 5.98 -3.16
CA ALA A 32 18.16 4.64 -3.10
C ALA A 32 17.95 3.89 -4.42
N MET A 33 16.73 3.87 -4.96
CA MET A 33 16.42 3.25 -6.25
C MET A 33 17.23 3.89 -7.39
N ALA A 34 17.29 5.22 -7.44
CA ALA A 34 18.10 5.95 -8.41
C ALA A 34 19.59 5.57 -8.31
N THR A 35 20.10 5.33 -7.10
CA THR A 35 21.47 4.87 -6.87
C THR A 35 21.68 3.44 -7.35
N LEU A 36 20.73 2.54 -7.09
CA LEU A 36 20.76 1.15 -7.58
C LEU A 36 20.78 1.12 -9.11
N ARG A 37 19.88 1.85 -9.76
CA ARG A 37 19.82 1.96 -11.22
C ARG A 37 21.14 2.43 -11.84
N ARG A 38 21.88 3.32 -11.17
CA ARG A 38 23.19 3.81 -11.62
C ARG A 38 24.39 2.91 -11.26
N ARG A 39 24.36 2.25 -10.09
CA ARG A 39 25.56 1.64 -9.48
C ARG A 39 25.48 0.14 -9.29
N CYS A 40 24.29 -0.47 -9.39
CA CYS A 40 24.12 -1.91 -9.29
C CYS A 40 24.05 -2.53 -10.70
N PRO A 41 25.00 -3.39 -11.09
CA PRO A 41 25.04 -3.99 -12.43
C PRO A 41 23.82 -4.87 -12.74
N TRP A 42 23.22 -5.50 -11.74
CA TRP A 42 22.00 -6.27 -11.94
C TRP A 42 20.83 -5.31 -12.20
N SER A 43 20.65 -4.31 -11.32
CA SER A 43 19.57 -3.34 -11.43
C SER A 43 19.62 -2.64 -12.78
N SER A 44 20.76 -2.06 -13.18
CA SER A 44 20.90 -1.29 -14.43
C SER A 44 20.60 -2.06 -15.72
N ARG A 45 20.60 -3.40 -15.68
CA ARG A 45 20.28 -4.26 -16.83
C ARG A 45 18.81 -4.69 -16.89
N GLN A 46 18.02 -4.39 -15.86
CA GLN A 46 16.60 -4.72 -15.85
C GLN A 46 15.79 -3.77 -16.71
N ASP A 47 14.73 -4.30 -17.31
CA ASP A 47 13.64 -3.60 -17.98
C ASP A 47 12.28 -4.11 -17.46
N HIS A 48 11.18 -3.60 -18.00
CA HIS A 48 9.84 -4.02 -17.56
C HIS A 48 9.60 -5.52 -17.76
N GLN A 49 10.09 -6.09 -18.85
CA GLN A 49 9.85 -7.49 -19.20
C GLN A 49 10.70 -8.42 -18.33
N SER A 50 11.95 -8.08 -18.06
CA SER A 50 12.83 -8.89 -17.22
C SER A 50 12.37 -8.94 -15.75
N LEU A 51 11.59 -7.93 -15.33
CA LEU A 51 11.03 -7.82 -13.98
C LEU A 51 9.69 -8.53 -13.78
N GLU A 52 8.97 -8.90 -14.84
CA GLU A 52 7.62 -9.51 -14.74
C GLU A 52 7.59 -10.75 -13.83
N LYS A 53 8.62 -11.60 -13.94
CA LYS A 53 8.71 -12.81 -13.11
C LYS A 53 8.83 -12.47 -11.61
N TYR A 54 9.60 -11.45 -11.26
CA TYR A 54 9.80 -11.06 -9.87
C TYR A 54 8.51 -10.46 -9.32
N ALA A 55 7.84 -9.58 -10.07
CA ALA A 55 6.54 -9.05 -9.67
C ALA A 55 5.49 -10.13 -9.39
N ARG A 56 5.53 -11.25 -10.12
CA ARG A 56 4.68 -12.42 -9.84
C ARG A 56 5.13 -13.16 -8.58
N GLU A 57 6.43 -13.46 -8.47
CA GLU A 57 7.02 -14.14 -7.30
C GLU A 57 6.71 -13.37 -5.99
N GLU A 58 7.01 -12.07 -5.90
CA GLU A 58 6.74 -11.27 -4.68
C GLU A 58 5.24 -11.23 -4.33
N THR A 59 4.36 -11.28 -5.35
CA THR A 59 2.91 -11.30 -5.11
C THR A 59 2.47 -12.67 -4.57
N ASP A 60 3.04 -13.75 -5.09
CA ASP A 60 2.76 -15.11 -4.62
C ASP A 60 3.30 -15.30 -3.18
N GLU A 61 4.48 -14.75 -2.87
CA GLU A 61 5.06 -14.76 -1.51
C GLU A 61 4.23 -13.93 -0.53
N LEU A 62 3.75 -12.74 -0.93
CA LEU A 62 2.80 -11.96 -0.14
C LEU A 62 1.51 -12.75 0.17
N ILE A 63 0.98 -13.49 -0.80
CA ILE A 63 -0.22 -14.32 -0.59
C ILE A 63 0.05 -15.37 0.49
N VAL A 64 1.18 -16.08 0.41
CA VAL A 64 1.57 -17.08 1.43
C VAL A 64 1.70 -16.44 2.81
N ALA A 65 2.39 -15.30 2.92
CA ALA A 65 2.56 -14.61 4.19
C ALA A 65 1.21 -14.18 4.81
N LEU A 66 0.25 -13.76 3.98
CA LEU A 66 -1.11 -13.42 4.42
C LEU A 66 -1.89 -14.66 4.90
N GLU A 67 -1.74 -15.80 4.23
CA GLU A 67 -2.36 -17.06 4.63
C GLU A 67 -1.81 -17.54 5.98
N ASP A 68 -0.50 -17.48 6.18
CA ASP A 68 0.17 -17.84 7.42
C ASP A 68 -0.24 -16.91 8.57
N PHE A 69 -0.28 -15.59 8.34
CA PHE A 69 -0.75 -14.62 9.36
C PHE A 69 -2.23 -14.83 9.71
N THR A 70 -3.06 -15.17 8.73
CA THR A 70 -4.50 -15.44 8.97
C THR A 70 -4.68 -16.72 9.79
N THR A 71 -3.87 -17.74 9.55
CA THR A 71 -3.89 -19.01 10.28
C THR A 71 -3.33 -18.85 11.69
N GLU A 72 -2.21 -18.14 11.82
CA GLU A 72 -1.52 -17.91 13.09
C GLU A 72 -0.99 -16.46 13.17
N PRO A 73 -1.71 -15.55 13.85
CA PRO A 73 -1.35 -14.13 13.89
C PRO A 73 -0.24 -13.83 14.91
N THR A 74 0.93 -14.42 14.71
CA THR A 74 2.14 -14.19 15.53
C THR A 74 2.86 -12.90 15.11
N ALA A 75 3.77 -12.42 15.96
CA ALA A 75 4.64 -11.29 15.61
C ALA A 75 5.56 -11.60 14.42
N GLU A 76 5.96 -12.86 14.26
CA GLU A 76 6.78 -13.35 13.15
C GLU A 76 6.00 -13.33 11.83
N ASN A 77 4.80 -13.91 11.81
CA ASN A 77 3.97 -13.90 10.60
C ASN A 77 3.54 -12.48 10.20
N ARG A 78 3.31 -11.61 11.19
CA ARG A 78 3.08 -10.18 10.91
C ARG A 78 4.31 -9.52 10.26
N ALA A 79 5.52 -9.88 10.69
CA ALA A 79 6.76 -9.33 10.12
C ALA A 79 6.94 -9.78 8.67
N ALA A 80 6.69 -11.06 8.38
CA ALA A 80 6.71 -11.59 7.02
C ALA A 80 5.74 -10.82 6.10
N VAL A 81 4.48 -10.61 6.50
CA VAL A 81 3.54 -9.80 5.69
C VAL A 81 4.07 -8.39 5.39
N VAL A 82 4.73 -7.75 6.36
CA VAL A 82 5.30 -6.40 6.17
C VAL A 82 6.50 -6.42 5.21
N GLU A 83 7.31 -7.46 5.25
CA GLU A 83 8.44 -7.69 4.34
C GLU A 83 7.93 -7.83 2.90
N GLU A 84 7.00 -8.75 2.66
CA GLU A 84 6.46 -9.02 1.32
C GLU A 84 5.69 -7.83 0.73
N LEU A 85 4.95 -7.07 1.57
CA LEU A 85 4.35 -5.81 1.13
C LEU A 85 5.41 -4.79 0.69
N GLY A 86 6.57 -4.82 1.34
CA GLY A 86 7.74 -4.03 0.95
C GLY A 86 8.30 -4.44 -0.40
N ASP A 87 8.39 -5.73 -0.69
CA ASP A 87 8.92 -6.25 -1.95
C ASP A 87 7.97 -6.01 -3.13
N VAL A 88 6.65 -6.13 -2.92
CA VAL A 88 5.64 -5.69 -3.89
C VAL A 88 5.77 -4.18 -4.15
N PHE A 89 5.97 -3.37 -3.11
CA PHE A 89 6.21 -1.93 -3.28
C PHE A 89 7.53 -1.62 -3.99
N TYR A 90 8.58 -2.41 -3.75
CA TYR A 90 9.86 -2.31 -4.46
C TYR A 90 9.67 -2.50 -5.98
N GLN A 91 8.82 -3.42 -6.41
CA GLN A 91 8.48 -3.58 -7.84
C GLN A 91 7.81 -2.32 -8.41
N VAL A 92 6.89 -1.69 -7.66
CA VAL A 92 6.26 -0.41 -8.06
C VAL A 92 7.31 0.69 -8.22
N LEU A 93 8.24 0.82 -7.25
CA LEU A 93 9.34 1.79 -7.32
C LEU A 93 10.25 1.53 -8.54
N PHE A 94 10.58 0.26 -8.80
CA PHE A 94 11.47 -0.11 -9.89
C PHE A 94 10.85 0.20 -11.25
N HIS A 95 9.59 -0.18 -11.47
CA HIS A 95 8.90 0.14 -12.72
C HIS A 95 8.69 1.64 -12.89
N SER A 96 8.43 2.39 -11.81
CA SER A 96 8.37 3.86 -11.86
C SER A 96 9.70 4.47 -12.30
N ALA A 97 10.81 3.96 -11.77
CA ALA A 97 12.16 4.41 -12.12
C ALA A 97 12.50 4.14 -13.61
N LEU A 98 12.07 3.01 -14.16
CA LEU A 98 12.22 2.70 -15.59
C LEU A 98 11.41 3.64 -16.49
N LEU A 99 10.19 4.01 -16.08
CA LEU A 99 9.38 5.00 -16.78
C LEU A 99 10.04 6.37 -16.78
N ASP A 100 10.59 6.79 -15.65
CA ASP A 100 11.32 8.06 -15.53
C ASP A 100 12.56 8.07 -16.45
N GLU A 101 13.34 6.98 -16.46
CA GLU A 101 14.51 6.85 -17.35
C GLU A 101 14.13 6.92 -18.84
N SER A 102 13.10 6.18 -19.26
CA SER A 102 12.68 6.13 -20.67
C SER A 102 12.07 7.44 -21.17
N SER A 103 11.48 8.23 -20.26
CA SER A 103 10.90 9.54 -20.57
C SER A 103 11.85 10.72 -20.32
N GLY A 104 13.05 10.46 -19.79
CA GLY A 104 14.04 11.49 -19.46
C GLY A 104 13.66 12.35 -18.25
N GLN A 105 12.74 11.89 -17.41
CA GLN A 105 12.30 12.59 -16.21
C GLN A 105 13.20 12.29 -15.01
N ALA A 106 13.11 13.12 -13.98
CA ALA A 106 13.76 12.83 -12.70
C ALA A 106 13.10 11.63 -12.01
N TYR A 107 13.90 10.80 -11.34
CA TYR A 107 13.36 9.70 -10.53
C TYR A 107 12.35 10.21 -9.50
N GLY A 108 11.21 9.54 -9.42
CA GLY A 108 10.10 9.88 -8.53
C GLY A 108 8.94 10.58 -9.25
N HIS A 109 9.14 11.05 -10.48
CA HIS A 109 8.07 11.68 -11.26
C HIS A 109 6.91 10.70 -11.54
N SER A 110 7.20 9.51 -12.07
CA SER A 110 6.18 8.50 -12.35
C SER A 110 5.53 7.95 -11.07
N LEU A 111 6.31 7.84 -9.99
CA LEU A 111 5.77 7.44 -8.68
C LEU A 111 4.77 8.48 -8.14
N GLY A 112 5.08 9.78 -8.29
CA GLY A 112 4.16 10.86 -7.94
C GLY A 112 2.83 10.75 -8.68
N ILE A 113 2.88 10.54 -10.00
CA ILE A 113 1.68 10.33 -10.82
C ILE A 113 0.87 9.10 -10.35
N ILE A 114 1.55 8.01 -9.98
CA ILE A 114 0.89 6.79 -9.45
C ILE A 114 0.16 7.11 -8.14
N ILE A 115 0.81 7.84 -7.23
CA ILE A 115 0.23 8.22 -5.93
C ILE A 115 -0.97 9.15 -6.12
N ASP A 116 -0.82 10.21 -6.91
CA ASP A 116 -1.90 11.16 -7.20
C ASP A 116 -3.11 10.44 -7.83
N GLY A 117 -2.84 9.54 -8.78
CA GLY A 117 -3.86 8.73 -9.43
C GLY A 117 -4.53 7.73 -8.48
N LEU A 118 -3.79 7.19 -7.51
CA LEU A 118 -4.34 6.30 -6.48
C LEU A 118 -5.20 7.08 -5.49
N GLU A 119 -4.72 8.22 -4.98
CA GLU A 119 -5.47 9.09 -4.07
C GLU A 119 -6.80 9.53 -4.69
N ALA A 120 -6.75 10.11 -5.89
CA ALA A 120 -7.95 10.53 -6.61
C ALA A 120 -8.93 9.35 -6.83
N LYS A 121 -8.41 8.14 -7.06
CA LYS A 121 -9.22 6.93 -7.21
C LYS A 121 -9.84 6.49 -5.88
N LEU A 122 -9.12 6.56 -4.77
CA LEU A 122 -9.63 6.20 -3.44
C LEU A 122 -10.76 7.13 -3.03
N LEU A 123 -10.56 8.45 -3.15
CA LEU A 123 -11.58 9.46 -2.86
C LEU A 123 -12.82 9.26 -3.74
N ARG A 124 -12.63 9.13 -5.07
CA ARG A 124 -13.73 9.00 -6.02
C ARG A 124 -14.52 7.69 -5.88
N ARG A 125 -13.88 6.58 -5.49
CA ARG A 125 -14.54 5.27 -5.38
C ARG A 125 -15.17 5.00 -4.01
N HIS A 126 -14.86 5.81 -3.01
CA HIS A 126 -15.39 5.65 -1.65
C HIS A 126 -15.96 6.96 -1.10
N PRO A 127 -16.85 7.65 -1.83
CA PRO A 127 -17.33 8.98 -1.41
C PRO A 127 -18.03 8.95 -0.04
N LEU A 128 -18.68 7.83 0.30
CA LEU A 128 -19.32 7.66 1.62
C LEU A 128 -18.31 7.61 2.78
N ALA A 129 -17.07 7.18 2.53
CA ALA A 129 -16.02 7.13 3.54
C ALA A 129 -15.31 8.47 3.76
N PHE A 130 -15.46 9.42 2.82
CA PHE A 130 -14.84 10.75 2.86
C PHE A 130 -15.88 11.87 2.94
N THR A 131 -17.00 11.62 3.62
CA THR A 131 -17.98 12.67 3.89
C THR A 131 -17.45 13.63 4.96
N ASP A 132 -17.61 14.93 4.76
CA ASP A 132 -17.13 15.98 5.69
C ASP A 132 -17.95 16.07 7.00
N ASP A 133 -18.72 15.04 7.35
CA ASP A 133 -19.53 15.00 8.56
C ASP A 133 -18.81 14.22 9.67
N PRO A 134 -18.24 14.90 10.69
CA PRO A 134 -17.54 14.25 11.79
C PRO A 134 -18.45 13.41 12.71
N GLY A 135 -19.78 13.48 12.52
CA GLY A 135 -20.77 12.63 13.20
C GLY A 135 -21.36 11.53 12.32
N ALA A 136 -20.87 11.35 11.08
CA ALA A 136 -21.39 10.33 10.18
C ALA A 136 -21.13 8.92 10.72
N GLU A 137 -22.20 8.15 10.86
CA GLU A 137 -22.14 6.70 11.05
C GLU A 137 -21.57 6.02 9.79
N MET A 138 -20.98 4.84 9.97
CA MET A 138 -20.52 4.03 8.84
C MET A 138 -21.69 3.72 7.91
N ALA A 139 -21.53 4.01 6.62
CA ALA A 139 -22.55 3.72 5.63
C ALA A 139 -22.91 2.23 5.59
N SER A 140 -24.19 1.93 5.33
CA SER A 140 -24.65 0.55 5.19
C SER A 140 -24.05 -0.10 3.93
N LEU A 141 -23.92 -1.43 3.93
CA LEU A 141 -23.47 -2.17 2.75
C LEU A 141 -24.35 -1.89 1.52
N GLU A 142 -25.67 -1.73 1.71
CA GLU A 142 -26.61 -1.42 0.63
C GLU A 142 -26.33 -0.05 -0.01
N ASP A 143 -25.96 0.94 0.81
CA ASP A 143 -25.58 2.26 0.34
C ASP A 143 -24.27 2.24 -0.43
N VAL A 144 -23.27 1.52 0.08
CA VAL A 144 -21.98 1.33 -0.58
C VAL A 144 -22.14 0.63 -1.92
N GLU A 145 -22.93 -0.44 -2.00
CA GLU A 145 -23.18 -1.16 -3.26
C GLU A 145 -23.88 -0.29 -4.30
N ARG A 146 -24.91 0.46 -3.88
CA ARG A 146 -25.66 1.35 -4.78
C ARG A 146 -24.73 2.40 -5.37
N GLU A 147 -23.90 3.00 -4.53
CA GLU A 147 -22.96 4.05 -4.94
C GLU A 147 -21.84 3.49 -5.81
N TYR A 148 -21.30 2.31 -5.48
CA TYR A 148 -20.32 1.62 -6.32
C TYR A 148 -20.86 1.36 -7.73
N ARG A 149 -22.11 0.87 -7.85
CA ARG A 149 -22.75 0.63 -9.17
C ARG A 149 -22.85 1.92 -9.98
N ARG A 150 -23.22 3.06 -9.33
CA ARG A 150 -23.26 4.39 -9.97
C ARG A 150 -21.89 4.79 -10.51
N ILE A 151 -20.85 4.73 -9.66
CA ILE A 151 -19.48 5.11 -10.02
C ILE A 151 -18.94 4.23 -11.16
N LYS A 152 -19.18 2.91 -11.11
CA LYS A 152 -18.74 1.99 -12.19
C LYS A 152 -19.43 2.28 -13.52
N ALA A 153 -20.68 2.75 -13.52
CA ALA A 153 -21.37 3.15 -14.74
C ALA A 153 -20.74 4.41 -15.35
N GLU A 154 -20.42 5.40 -14.52
CA GLU A 154 -19.75 6.65 -14.94
C GLU A 154 -18.33 6.41 -15.48
N GLU A 155 -17.54 5.55 -14.83
CA GLU A 155 -16.21 5.15 -15.33
C GLU A 155 -16.28 4.51 -16.72
N LYS A 156 -17.25 3.62 -16.94
CA LYS A 156 -17.46 2.97 -18.25
C LYS A 156 -17.90 3.97 -19.32
N ALA A 157 -18.66 5.00 -18.96
CA ALA A 157 -19.09 6.03 -19.89
C ALA A 157 -17.94 6.96 -20.29
N ALA A 158 -17.07 7.35 -19.34
CA ALA A 158 -15.89 8.17 -19.61
C ALA A 158 -14.91 7.48 -20.57
N VAL A 159 -14.58 6.20 -20.33
CA VAL A 159 -13.69 5.42 -21.20
C VAL A 159 -14.25 5.25 -22.62
N ARG A 160 -15.58 5.14 -22.77
CA ARG A 160 -16.24 5.04 -24.10
C ARG A 160 -16.28 6.35 -24.87
N GLY A 161 -16.25 7.50 -24.19
CA GLY A 161 -16.22 8.81 -24.83
C GLY A 161 -14.86 9.15 -25.47
N GLU A 162 -13.77 8.62 -24.91
CA GLU A 162 -12.39 8.85 -25.40
C GLU A 162 -12.03 8.02 -26.64
N ASP A 163 -12.69 6.86 -26.83
CA ASP A 163 -12.45 5.95 -27.97
C ASP A 163 -13.30 6.32 -29.22
N GLY A 164 -14.30 7.18 -29.07
CA GLY A 164 -15.22 7.59 -30.14
C GLY A 164 -14.88 8.90 -30.86
N SER A 165 -13.76 9.56 -30.50
CA SER A 165 -13.37 10.88 -31.01
C SER A 165 -12.05 10.89 -31.80
N ARG A 166 -11.62 9.75 -32.35
CA ARG A 166 -10.43 9.65 -33.22
C ARG A 166 -10.80 9.42 -34.69
#